data_AF-A0A1S1XBZ8-F1
#
_entry.id   AF-A0A1S1XBZ8-F1
#
_cell.length_a   1.000
_cell.length_b   1.000
_cell.length_c   1.000
_cell.angle_alpha   90.00
_cell.angle_beta   90.00
_cell.angle_gamma   90.00
#
_symmetry.space_group_name_H-M   'P 1'
#
loop_
_entity.id
_entity.type
_entity.pdbx_description
1 polymer ?
#
loop_
_entity_poly.entity_id
_entity_poly.type
_entity_poly.pdbx_seq_one_letter_code
_entity_poly.pdbx_strand_id
1 'polypeptide(L)'
;MANSAQARKRARTALKQRAHNASLRTAFRTAVKKVLKAIEAGDKAAAKVVFHASEKVIDRIADKGVFHKNKAARHKSRLSAQIKAMA
;
A
#
# COMPACT_ATOMS: atom_id res chain seq x y z
N MET A 1 -27.62 -18.02 1.32
CA MET A 1 -27.95 -17.35 0.04
C MET A 1 -28.37 -15.91 0.32
N ALA A 2 -28.18 -15.01 -0.65
CA ALA A 2 -28.66 -13.63 -0.55
C ALA A 2 -30.16 -13.58 -0.87
N ASN A 3 -31.01 -13.88 0.13
CA ASN A 3 -32.42 -14.19 -0.11
C ASN A 3 -33.33 -12.96 -0.32
N SER A 4 -32.88 -11.76 0.07
CA SER A 4 -33.59 -10.51 -0.20
C SER A 4 -33.03 -9.76 -1.41
N ALA A 5 -33.84 -8.91 -2.04
CA ALA A 5 -33.40 -8.05 -3.14
C ALA A 5 -32.21 -7.16 -2.73
N GLN A 6 -32.24 -6.64 -1.49
CA GLN A 6 -31.14 -5.85 -0.92
C GLN A 6 -29.87 -6.70 -0.74
N ALA A 7 -30.00 -7.93 -0.24
CA ALA A 7 -28.86 -8.84 -0.08
C ALA A 7 -28.20 -9.15 -1.44
N ARG A 8 -28.99 -9.43 -2.48
CA ARG A 8 -28.47 -9.64 -3.85
C ARG A 8 -27.74 -8.41 -4.38
N LYS A 9 -28.24 -7.20 -4.10
CA LYS A 9 -27.55 -5.94 -4.44
C LYS A 9 -26.21 -5.83 -3.69
N ARG A 10 -26.19 -6.09 -2.38
CA ARG A 10 -24.97 -6.05 -1.57
C ARG A 10 -23.90 -7.03 -2.06
N ALA A 11 -24.29 -8.26 -2.43
CA ALA A 11 -23.37 -9.25 -3.00
C ALA A 11 -22.69 -8.74 -4.28
N ARG A 12 -23.45 -8.15 -5.22
CA ARG A 12 -22.90 -7.56 -6.46
C ARG A 12 -21.95 -6.40 -6.17
N THR A 13 -22.31 -5.51 -5.23
CA THR A 13 -21.46 -4.38 -4.83
C THR A 13 -20.16 -4.85 -4.17
N ALA A 14 -20.23 -5.87 -3.32
CA ALA A 14 -19.07 -6.42 -2.62
C ALA A 14 -18.03 -6.98 -3.61
N LEU A 15 -18.45 -7.66 -4.68
CA LEU A 15 -17.54 -8.15 -5.72
C LEU A 15 -16.78 -7.01 -6.41
N LYS A 16 -17.50 -5.93 -6.78
CA LYS A 16 -16.89 -4.73 -7.39
C LYS A 16 -15.88 -4.06 -6.45
N GLN A 17 -16.26 -3.87 -5.19
CA GLN A 17 -15.38 -3.29 -4.17
C GLN A 17 -14.16 -4.18 -3.89
N ARG A 18 -14.34 -5.50 -3.84
CA ARG A 18 -13.24 -6.47 -3.66
C ARG A 18 -12.22 -6.35 -4.78
N ALA A 19 -12.66 -6.34 -6.04
CA ALA A 19 -11.78 -6.23 -7.19
C ALA A 19 -10.97 -4.91 -7.18
N HIS A 20 -11.65 -3.78 -6.93
CA HIS A 20 -10.99 -2.48 -6.82
C HIS A 20 -10.01 -2.41 -5.63
N ASN A 21 -10.39 -2.93 -4.47
CA ASN A 21 -9.51 -2.92 -3.30
C ASN A 21 -8.32 -3.88 -3.46
N ALA A 22 -8.47 -4.96 -4.24
CA ALA A 22 -7.37 -5.86 -4.55
C ALA A 22 -6.27 -5.14 -5.33
N SER A 23 -6.62 -4.36 -6.36
CA SER A 23 -5.62 -3.61 -7.15
C SER A 23 -4.89 -2.57 -6.29
N LEU A 24 -5.60 -1.84 -5.44
CA LEU A 24 -4.99 -0.88 -4.50
C LEU A 24 -4.08 -1.57 -3.48
N ARG A 25 -4.49 -2.72 -2.93
CA ARG A 25 -3.63 -3.51 -2.01
C ARG A 25 -2.36 -3.98 -2.71
N THR A 26 -2.44 -4.40 -3.97
CA THR A 26 -1.27 -4.78 -4.76
C THR A 26 -0.36 -3.59 -5.02
N ALA A 27 -0.90 -2.43 -5.42
CA ALA A 27 -0.13 -1.22 -5.63
C ALA A 27 0.64 -0.79 -4.37
N PHE A 28 0.00 -0.86 -3.19
CA PHE A 28 0.66 -0.60 -1.91
C PHE A 28 1.83 -1.55 -1.66
N ARG A 29 1.62 -2.88 -1.82
CA ARG A 29 2.68 -3.87 -1.63
C ARG A 29 3.82 -3.69 -2.62
N THR A 30 3.51 -3.36 -3.86
CA THR A 30 4.52 -3.08 -4.89
C THR A 30 5.34 -1.84 -4.55
N ALA A 31 4.72 -0.76 -4.05
CA ALA A 31 5.44 0.43 -3.60
C ALA A 31 6.44 0.09 -2.48
N VAL A 32 6.00 -0.67 -1.47
CA VAL A 32 6.89 -1.16 -0.40
C VAL A 32 8.02 -2.04 -0.96
N LYS A 33 7.71 -2.97 -1.87
CA LYS A 33 8.70 -3.86 -2.48
C LYS A 33 9.74 -3.11 -3.32
N LYS A 34 9.34 -2.04 -4.01
CA LYS A 34 10.27 -1.19 -4.79
C LYS A 34 11.32 -0.53 -3.89
N VAL A 35 10.91 -0.01 -2.73
CA VAL A 35 11.84 0.57 -1.76
C VAL A 35 12.78 -0.50 -1.20
N LEU A 36 12.26 -1.66 -0.80
CA LEU A 36 13.07 -2.76 -0.29
C LEU A 36 14.14 -3.20 -1.30
N LYS A 37 13.76 -3.34 -2.58
CA LYS A 37 14.73 -3.65 -3.65
C LYS A 37 15.79 -2.58 -3.83
N ALA A 38 15.43 -1.29 -3.70
CA ALA A 38 16.38 -0.20 -3.80
C ALA A 38 17.36 -0.19 -2.61
N ILE A 39 16.89 -0.56 -1.41
CA ILE A 39 17.73 -0.76 -0.23
C ILE A 39 18.69 -1.94 -0.45
N GLU A 40 18.18 -3.07 -0.96
CA GLU A 40 18.99 -4.25 -1.28
C GLU A 40 20.07 -3.96 -2.35
N ALA A 41 19.82 -3.03 -3.26
CA ALA A 41 20.79 -2.61 -4.28
C ALA A 41 21.95 -1.76 -3.72
N GLY A 42 21.87 -1.28 -2.48
CA GLY A 42 22.99 -0.61 -1.79
C GLY A 42 23.17 0.88 -2.08
N ASP A 43 22.44 1.47 -3.03
CA ASP A 43 22.51 2.92 -3.31
C ASP A 43 21.50 3.70 -2.44
N LYS A 44 22.04 4.38 -1.42
CA LYS A 44 21.27 5.19 -0.46
C LYS A 44 20.58 6.41 -1.10
N ALA A 45 21.20 7.04 -2.11
CA ALA A 45 20.62 8.20 -2.77
C ALA A 45 19.44 7.77 -3.65
N ALA A 46 19.61 6.71 -4.44
CA ALA A 46 18.53 6.12 -5.22
C ALA A 46 17.38 5.61 -4.33
N ALA A 47 17.70 4.97 -3.20
CA ALA A 47 16.70 4.48 -2.26
C ALA A 47 15.83 5.62 -1.68
N LYS A 48 16.40 6.79 -1.37
CA LYS A 48 15.64 7.96 -0.91
C LYS A 48 14.67 8.48 -1.97
N VAL A 49 15.09 8.56 -3.24
CA VAL A 49 14.23 9.00 -4.34
C VAL A 49 13.06 8.04 -4.53
N VAL A 50 13.33 6.74 -4.56
CA VAL A 50 12.30 5.70 -4.67
C VAL A 50 11.36 5.71 -3.47
N PHE A 51 11.88 5.97 -2.27
CA PHE A 51 11.09 6.10 -1.05
C PHE A 51 10.10 7.27 -1.14
N HIS A 52 10.54 8.47 -1.49
CA HIS A 52 9.65 9.63 -1.61
C HIS A 52 8.54 9.44 -2.65
N ALA A 53 8.87 8.82 -3.80
CA ALA A 53 7.85 8.47 -4.80
C ALA A 53 6.83 7.44 -4.25
N SER A 54 7.31 6.48 -3.45
CA SER A 54 6.49 5.43 -2.87
C SER A 54 5.62 5.92 -1.71
N GLU A 55 6.08 6.89 -0.92
CA GLU A 55 5.31 7.52 0.18
C GLU A 55 3.99 8.09 -0.33
N LYS A 56 4.01 8.84 -1.44
CA LYS A 56 2.81 9.41 -2.06
C LYS A 56 1.76 8.36 -2.41
N VAL A 57 2.19 7.18 -2.85
CA VAL A 57 1.30 6.06 -3.20
C VAL A 57 0.72 5.41 -1.95
N ILE A 58 1.57 5.17 -0.95
CA ILE A 58 1.20 4.56 0.34
C ILE A 58 0.12 5.41 1.03
N ASP A 59 0.34 6.72 1.14
CA ASP A 59 -0.57 7.62 1.86
C ASP A 59 -1.90 7.79 1.13
N ARG A 60 -1.88 7.94 -0.20
CA ARG A 60 -3.12 8.03 -1.00
C ARG A 60 -3.99 6.77 -0.86
N ILE A 61 -3.38 5.59 -0.75
CA ILE A 61 -4.13 4.33 -0.58
C ILE A 61 -4.67 4.22 0.85
N ALA A 62 -3.93 4.71 1.85
CA ALA A 62 -4.39 4.76 3.24
C ALA A 62 -5.58 5.72 3.41
N ASP A 63 -5.56 6.87 2.75
CA ASP A 63 -6.67 7.83 2.79
C ASP A 63 -7.97 7.27 2.18
N LYS A 64 -7.87 6.35 1.22
CA LYS A 64 -9.02 5.62 0.66
C LYS A 64 -9.59 4.55 1.62
N GLY A 65 -9.05 4.40 2.82
CA GLY A 65 -9.54 3.45 3.83
C GLY A 65 -9.23 1.97 3.53
N VAL A 66 -8.45 1.67 2.48
CA VAL A 66 -8.07 0.29 2.15
C VAL A 66 -7.15 -0.31 3.22
N PHE A 67 -6.33 0.53 3.83
CA PHE A 67 -5.51 0.24 5.02
C PHE A 67 -5.70 1.34 6.06
N HIS A 68 -5.58 0.97 7.34
CA HIS A 68 -5.56 1.93 8.42
C HIS A 68 -4.31 2.83 8.34
N LYS A 69 -4.46 4.12 8.68
CA LYS A 69 -3.36 5.11 8.65
C LYS A 69 -2.16 4.66 9.48
N ASN A 70 -2.38 4.11 10.67
CA ASN A 70 -1.32 3.52 11.52
C ASN A 70 -0.52 2.41 10.84
N LYS A 71 -1.15 1.61 9.97
CA LYS A 71 -0.43 0.58 9.21
C LYS A 71 0.49 1.23 8.18
N ALA A 72 0.00 2.25 7.45
CA ALA A 72 0.82 3.02 6.52
C ALA A 72 1.99 3.71 7.23
N ALA A 73 1.72 4.41 8.35
CA ALA A 73 2.72 5.06 9.18
C ALA A 73 3.81 4.09 9.66
N ARG A 74 3.42 2.89 10.13
CA ARG A 74 4.36 1.84 10.53
C ARG A 74 5.27 1.39 9.39
N HIS A 75 4.72 1.23 8.17
CA HIS A 75 5.53 0.87 7.01
C HIS A 75 6.50 1.99 6.63
N LYS A 76 6.06 3.25 6.62
CA LYS A 76 6.94 4.41 6.35
C LYS A 76 8.08 4.51 7.36
N SER A 77 7.76 4.40 8.65
CA SER A 77 8.75 4.46 9.73
C SER A 77 9.82 3.37 9.59
N ARG A 78 9.41 2.11 9.33
CA ARG A 78 10.36 0.99 9.16
C ARG A 78 11.25 1.15 7.94
N LEU A 79 10.69 1.56 6.80
CA LEU A 79 11.48 1.78 5.58
C LEU A 79 12.47 2.94 5.73
N SER A 80 12.04 4.04 6.35
CA SER A 80 12.91 5.19 6.64
C SER A 80 14.06 4.79 7.57
N ALA A 81 13.79 4.02 8.61
CA ALA A 81 14.82 3.51 9.51
C ALA A 81 15.84 2.61 8.78
N GLN A 82 15.40 1.76 7.87
CA GLN A 82 16.30 0.92 7.06
C GLN A 82 17.20 1.76 6.14
N ILE A 83 16.64 2.76 5.44
CA ILE A 83 17.42 3.67 4.58
C ILE A 83 18.43 4.48 5.41
N LYS A 84 18.04 4.90 6.62
CA LYS A 84 18.95 5.60 7.54
C LYS A 84 20.11 4.72 8.00
N ALA A 85 19.85 3.43 8.22
CA ALA A 85 20.85 2.45 8.64
C ALA A 85 21.81 2.00 7.52
N MET A 86 21.48 2.25 6.24
CA MET A 86 22.43 2.09 5.15
C MET A 86 23.59 3.06 5.38
N ALA A 87 24.84 2.59 5.30
CA ALA A 87 26.03 3.45 5.39
C ALA A 87 26.01 4.49 4.26
#